data_AF-A0A1Z9E3Y6-F1
#
_entry.id   AF-A0A1Z9E3Y6-F1
#
_cell.length_a   1.000
_cell.length_b   1.000
_cell.length_c   1.000
_cell.angle_alpha   90.00
_cell.angle_beta   90.00
_cell.angle_gamma   90.00
#
_symmetry.space_group_name_H-M   'P 1'
#
loop_
_entity.id
_entity.type
_entity.pdbx_description
1 polymer ?
#
loop_
_entity_poly.entity_id
_entity_poly.type
_entity_poly.pdbx_seq_one_letter_code
_entity_poly.pdbx_strand_id
1 'polypeptide(L)'
;MIAPPGVLIIEGFLSAAMCEGWCAFMDAQSTQSLWVQDTESYIESGEVKFEYHEGRITETIDLAEYKTDVLREVVRGYRDYVTRFFHADLDTIEPPSVLKYGPGGRYNAHSDSEYWDEGSHTWKRSLDRDYSILIYLNEGF
;
A
#
# COMPACT_ATOMS: atom_id res chain seq x y z
N MET A 1 10.45 -19.62 -6.82
CA MET A 1 11.05 -18.76 -5.78
C MET A 1 10.38 -19.10 -4.45
N ILE A 2 11.10 -19.13 -3.33
CA ILE A 2 10.47 -19.31 -2.00
C ILE A 2 10.41 -17.92 -1.35
N ALA A 3 9.22 -17.45 -1.04
CA ALA A 3 9.03 -16.16 -0.38
C ALA A 3 9.52 -16.23 1.09
N PRO A 4 10.01 -15.12 1.67
CA PRO A 4 10.34 -15.06 3.09
C PRO A 4 9.13 -15.41 3.98
N PRO A 5 9.36 -15.86 5.24
CA PRO A 5 8.28 -16.02 6.21
C PRO A 5 7.45 -14.74 6.34
N GLY A 6 6.13 -14.89 6.38
CA GLY A 6 5.20 -13.76 6.45
C GLY A 6 4.94 -13.06 5.11
N VAL A 7 5.53 -13.53 4.00
CA VAL A 7 5.28 -13.00 2.65
C VAL A 7 4.62 -14.06 1.78
N LEU A 8 3.51 -13.69 1.13
CA LEU A 8 2.78 -14.51 0.18
C LEU A 8 2.82 -13.86 -1.21
N ILE A 9 3.27 -14.60 -2.22
CA ILE A 9 3.31 -14.16 -3.62
C ILE A 9 2.28 -14.95 -4.41
N ILE A 10 1.36 -14.24 -5.07
CA ILE A 10 0.32 -14.82 -5.93
C ILE A 10 0.55 -14.35 -7.36
N GLU A 11 1.01 -15.26 -8.21
CA GLU A 11 1.18 -15.00 -9.64
C GLU A 11 -0.18 -15.03 -10.36
N GLY A 12 -0.34 -14.17 -11.37
CA GLY A 12 -1.57 -14.10 -12.16
C GLY A 12 -2.81 -13.73 -11.34
N PHE A 13 -2.63 -12.97 -10.24
CA PHE A 13 -3.74 -12.56 -9.38
C PHE A 13 -4.81 -11.76 -10.15
N LEU A 14 -4.38 -10.81 -10.98
CA LEU A 14 -5.22 -10.15 -11.98
C LEU A 14 -4.91 -10.70 -13.37
N SER A 15 -5.92 -10.72 -14.25
CA SER A 15 -5.69 -11.01 -15.66
C SER A 15 -5.00 -9.84 -16.36
N ALA A 16 -4.17 -10.12 -17.39
CA ALA A 16 -3.51 -9.10 -18.19
C ALA A 16 -4.47 -8.03 -18.73
N ALA A 17 -5.63 -8.44 -19.26
CA ALA A 17 -6.63 -7.50 -19.79
C ALA A 17 -7.19 -6.54 -18.72
N MET A 18 -7.30 -6.99 -17.48
CA MET A 18 -7.75 -6.14 -16.36
C MET A 18 -6.66 -5.14 -15.97
N CYS A 19 -5.41 -5.60 -15.89
CA CYS A 19 -4.25 -4.74 -15.67
C CYS A 19 -4.14 -3.65 -16.75
N GLU A 20 -4.20 -4.03 -18.03
CA GLU A 20 -4.15 -3.09 -19.16
C GLU A 20 -5.27 -2.05 -19.11
N GLY A 21 -6.51 -2.49 -18.86
CA GLY A 21 -7.67 -1.59 -18.77
C GLY A 21 -7.55 -0.60 -17.60
N TRP A 22 -7.10 -1.08 -16.44
CA TRP A 22 -6.87 -0.24 -15.26
C TRP A 22 -5.73 0.74 -15.49
N CYS A 23 -4.59 0.30 -16.01
CA CYS A 23 -3.47 1.19 -16.33
C CYS A 23 -3.89 2.29 -17.30
N ALA A 24 -4.60 1.95 -18.39
CA ALA A 24 -5.08 2.94 -19.35
C ALA A 24 -5.98 4.01 -18.71
N PHE A 25 -6.88 3.61 -17.80
CA PHE A 25 -7.69 4.55 -17.03
C PHE A 25 -6.83 5.41 -16.09
N MET A 26 -5.94 4.78 -15.32
CA MET A 26 -5.12 5.42 -14.29
C MET A 26 -4.10 6.40 -14.89
N ASP A 27 -3.65 6.17 -16.12
CA ASP A 27 -2.75 7.06 -16.87
C ASP A 27 -3.43 8.30 -17.42
N ALA A 28 -4.75 8.24 -17.63
CA ALA A 28 -5.53 9.41 -18.02
C ALA A 28 -5.90 10.33 -16.83
N GLN A 29 -5.67 9.90 -15.59
CA GLN A 29 -6.04 10.68 -14.40
C GLN A 29 -4.99 11.72 -14.03
N SER A 30 -5.45 12.86 -13.51
CA SER A 30 -4.57 13.79 -12.79
C SER A 30 -4.07 13.15 -11.50
N THR A 31 -2.81 13.43 -11.16
CA THR A 31 -2.15 12.86 -10.00
C THR A 31 -2.00 13.87 -8.86
N GLN A 32 -1.80 13.34 -7.66
CA GLN A 32 -1.41 14.12 -6.47
C GLN A 32 -0.29 13.39 -5.73
N SER A 33 0.63 14.13 -5.13
CA SER A 33 1.73 13.55 -4.36
C SER A 33 1.21 12.84 -3.10
N LEU A 34 1.79 11.69 -2.79
CA LEU A 34 1.57 10.98 -1.53
C LEU A 34 2.58 11.40 -0.48
N TRP A 35 2.13 11.44 0.78
CA TRP A 35 2.88 11.89 1.94
C TRP A 35 3.24 10.70 2.84
N VAL A 36 4.19 10.87 3.76
CA VAL A 36 4.55 9.86 4.78
C VAL A 36 3.95 10.24 6.13
N GLN A 37 3.91 9.31 7.08
CA GLN A 37 3.54 9.65 8.46
C GLN A 37 4.57 10.62 9.05
N ASP A 38 4.10 11.74 9.57
CA ASP A 38 4.88 12.66 10.39
C ASP A 38 5.09 12.02 11.77
N THR A 39 6.27 11.41 11.93
CA THR A 39 6.64 10.66 13.13
C THR A 39 6.92 11.59 14.30
N GLU A 40 7.48 12.78 14.04
CA GLU A 40 7.79 13.76 15.08
C GLU A 40 6.50 14.28 15.73
N SER A 41 5.52 14.70 14.92
CA SER A 41 4.20 15.11 15.40
C SER A 41 3.51 13.98 16.17
N TYR A 42 3.62 12.72 15.72
CA TYR A 42 3.03 11.58 16.40
C TYR A 42 3.67 11.34 17.78
N ILE A 43 5.00 11.42 17.89
CA ILE A 43 5.71 11.25 19.17
C ILE A 43 5.31 12.34 20.17
N GLU A 44 5.13 13.58 19.71
CA GLU A 44 4.80 14.71 20.59
C GLU A 44 3.33 14.71 21.04
N SER A 45 2.40 14.36 20.14
CA SER A 45 0.97 14.58 20.36
C SER A 45 0.12 13.31 20.40
N GLY A 46 0.65 12.19 19.90
CA GLY A 46 -0.11 10.96 19.65
C GLY A 46 -1.06 11.02 18.44
N GLU A 47 -1.09 12.15 17.71
CA GLU A 47 -1.95 12.34 16.54
C GLU A 47 -1.24 11.87 15.26
N VAL A 48 -1.92 11.06 14.44
CA VAL A 48 -1.37 10.63 13.14
C VAL A 48 -1.53 11.77 12.14
N LYS A 49 -0.41 12.34 11.71
CA LYS A 49 -0.32 13.36 10.65
C LYS A 49 0.52 12.86 9.49
N PHE A 50 0.39 13.54 8.35
CA PHE A 50 1.14 13.21 7.14
C PHE A 50 1.86 14.44 6.60
N GLU A 51 3.08 14.24 6.10
CA GLU A 51 3.92 15.29 5.53
C GLU A 51 4.62 14.88 4.23
N TYR A 52 5.02 15.88 3.45
CA TYR A 52 5.89 15.65 2.30
C TYR A 52 7.28 15.21 2.77
N HIS A 53 7.85 14.18 2.15
CA HIS A 53 9.16 13.66 2.53
C HIS A 53 9.95 13.17 1.31
N GLU A 54 11.24 13.51 1.25
CA GLU A 54 12.11 13.18 0.10
C GLU A 54 12.36 11.67 -0.11
N GLY A 55 12.06 10.88 0.92
CA GLY A 55 12.07 9.42 0.89
C GLY A 55 10.83 8.80 0.24
N ARG A 56 9.79 9.58 -0.08
CA ARG A 56 8.60 9.13 -0.82
C ARG A 56 8.32 10.08 -1.97
N ILE A 57 8.78 9.68 -3.15
CA ILE A 57 8.49 10.33 -4.42
C ILE A 57 7.49 9.41 -5.14
N THR A 58 6.22 9.56 -4.79
CA THR A 58 5.13 8.71 -5.29
C THR A 58 3.88 9.55 -5.43
N GLU A 59 3.10 9.24 -6.45
CA GLU A 59 1.82 9.90 -6.68
C GLU A 59 0.66 8.91 -6.52
N THR A 60 -0.53 9.46 -6.36
CA THR A 60 -1.79 8.71 -6.40
C THR A 60 -2.78 9.41 -7.30
N ILE A 61 -3.88 8.74 -7.57
CA ILE A 61 -4.99 9.24 -8.40
C ILE A 61 -6.31 9.09 -7.64
N ASP A 62 -7.33 9.82 -8.06
CA ASP A 62 -8.70 9.45 -7.73
C ASP A 62 -9.13 8.25 -8.60
N LEU A 63 -9.39 7.11 -7.96
CA LEU A 63 -9.90 5.90 -8.63
C LEU A 63 -11.29 6.09 -9.27
N ALA A 64 -12.02 7.15 -8.94
CA ALA A 64 -13.35 7.48 -9.45
C ALA A 64 -14.27 6.25 -9.56
N GLU A 65 -14.68 5.87 -10.78
CA GLU A 65 -15.58 4.73 -11.03
C GLU A 65 -14.96 3.36 -10.70
N TYR A 66 -13.62 3.23 -10.73
CA TYR A 66 -12.91 2.00 -10.41
C TYR A 66 -12.74 1.74 -8.91
N LYS A 67 -13.13 2.67 -8.03
CA LYS A 67 -13.02 2.50 -6.56
C LYS A 67 -13.59 1.17 -6.09
N THR A 68 -14.80 0.84 -6.56
CA THR A 68 -15.52 -0.37 -6.16
C THR A 68 -14.86 -1.64 -6.70
N ASP A 69 -14.37 -1.61 -7.93
CA ASP A 69 -13.75 -2.78 -8.56
C ASP A 69 -12.38 -3.07 -7.96
N VAL A 70 -11.57 -2.03 -7.70
CA VAL A 70 -10.29 -2.17 -6.99
C VAL A 70 -10.52 -2.71 -5.58
N LEU A 71 -11.47 -2.15 -4.82
CA LEU A 71 -11.80 -2.66 -3.49
C LEU A 71 -12.25 -4.13 -3.53
N ARG A 72 -13.05 -4.51 -4.54
CA ARG A 72 -13.49 -5.91 -4.71
C ARG A 72 -12.30 -6.85 -4.87
N GLU A 73 -11.31 -6.49 -5.68
CA GLU A 73 -10.12 -7.30 -5.88
C GLU A 73 -9.24 -7.36 -4.63
N VAL A 74 -9.08 -6.26 -3.88
CA VAL A 74 -8.35 -6.30 -2.60
C VAL A 74 -9.05 -7.20 -1.58
N VAL A 75 -10.37 -7.09 -1.44
CA VAL A 75 -11.18 -7.96 -0.57
C VAL A 75 -11.07 -9.42 -1.02
N ARG A 76 -11.05 -9.69 -2.33
CA ARG A 76 -10.80 -11.04 -2.86
C ARG A 76 -9.42 -11.56 -2.45
N GLY A 77 -8.39 -10.71 -2.52
CA GLY A 77 -7.04 -11.01 -2.05
C GLY A 77 -7.03 -11.46 -0.59
N TYR A 78 -7.70 -10.70 0.28
CA TYR A 78 -7.81 -11.06 1.70
C TYR A 78 -8.55 -12.39 1.91
N ARG A 79 -9.77 -12.48 1.38
CA ARG A 79 -10.67 -13.62 1.60
C ARG A 79 -10.11 -14.93 1.06
N ASP A 80 -9.55 -14.91 -0.16
CA ASP A 80 -9.19 -16.14 -0.85
C ASP A 80 -7.76 -16.60 -0.52
N TYR A 81 -6.89 -15.69 -0.08
CA TYR A 81 -5.47 -15.95 0.12
C TYR A 81 -4.99 -15.62 1.54
N VAL A 82 -5.08 -14.35 1.97
CA VAL A 82 -4.50 -13.90 3.26
C VAL A 82 -5.11 -14.65 4.45
N THR A 83 -6.44 -14.71 4.55
CA THR A 83 -7.12 -15.39 5.67
C THR A 83 -6.72 -16.86 5.79
N ARG A 84 -6.49 -17.53 4.66
CA ARG A 84 -6.10 -18.95 4.65
C ARG A 84 -4.63 -19.14 5.00
N PHE A 85 -3.76 -18.27 4.51
CA PHE A 85 -2.31 -18.37 4.70
C PHE A 85 -1.90 -18.00 6.13
N PHE A 86 -2.50 -16.94 6.68
CA PHE A 86 -2.18 -16.45 8.04
C PHE A 86 -3.12 -16.99 9.11
N HIS A 87 -4.16 -17.74 8.73
CA HIS A 87 -5.18 -18.26 9.66
C HIS A 87 -5.81 -17.16 10.51
N ALA A 88 -6.12 -16.03 9.87
CA ALA A 88 -6.66 -14.82 10.52
C ALA A 88 -7.88 -14.29 9.77
N ASP A 89 -8.90 -13.89 10.52
CA ASP A 89 -10.11 -13.27 9.95
C ASP A 89 -9.86 -11.79 9.64
N LEU A 90 -10.51 -11.29 8.59
CA LEU A 90 -10.48 -9.87 8.23
C LEU A 90 -11.43 -9.10 9.16
N ASP A 91 -10.90 -8.16 9.93
CA ASP A 91 -11.70 -7.27 10.79
C ASP A 91 -12.05 -5.97 10.06
N THR A 92 -11.03 -5.19 9.67
CA THR A 92 -11.19 -3.92 8.96
C THR A 92 -10.31 -3.86 7.71
N ILE A 93 -10.67 -2.95 6.79
CA ILE A 93 -9.90 -2.70 5.57
C ILE A 93 -9.84 -1.19 5.30
N GLU A 94 -8.64 -0.67 5.09
CA GLU A 94 -8.47 0.70 4.61
C GLU A 94 -8.84 0.79 3.13
N PRO A 95 -9.41 1.92 2.66
CA PRO A 95 -9.65 2.13 1.24
C PRO A 95 -8.36 1.95 0.44
N PRO A 96 -8.37 1.16 -0.65
CA PRO A 96 -7.17 0.95 -1.45
C PRO A 96 -6.74 2.25 -2.13
N SER A 97 -5.43 2.43 -2.26
CA SER A 97 -4.83 3.55 -2.97
C SER A 97 -3.96 3.04 -4.11
N VAL A 98 -3.89 3.83 -5.19
CA VAL A 98 -2.97 3.56 -6.32
C VAL A 98 -1.66 4.28 -6.05
N LEU A 99 -0.56 3.58 -6.24
CA LEU A 99 0.79 4.15 -6.16
C LEU A 99 1.35 4.25 -7.58
N LYS A 100 1.53 5.47 -8.08
CA LYS A 100 2.15 5.76 -9.37
C LYS A 100 3.59 6.22 -9.16
N TYR A 101 4.52 5.56 -9.84
CA TYR A 101 5.94 5.87 -9.81
C TYR A 101 6.37 6.31 -11.21
N GLY A 102 6.59 7.61 -11.39
CA GLY A 102 7.23 8.12 -12.60
C GLY A 102 8.76 7.94 -12.57
N PRO A 103 9.48 8.45 -13.59
CA PRO A 103 10.94 8.44 -13.60
C PRO A 103 11.54 9.07 -12.34
N GLY A 104 12.37 8.32 -11.61
CA GLY A 104 12.94 8.75 -10.32
C GLY A 104 12.01 8.63 -9.11
N GLY A 105 10.77 8.16 -9.32
CA GLY A 105 9.84 7.83 -8.26
C GLY A 105 10.37 6.69 -7.39
N ARG A 106 10.15 6.80 -6.08
CA ARG A 106 10.64 5.84 -5.08
C ARG A 106 9.84 5.92 -3.80
N TYR A 107 9.90 4.85 -3.02
CA TYR A 107 9.53 4.88 -1.61
C TYR A 107 10.61 4.09 -0.85
N ASN A 108 11.32 4.77 0.04
CA ASN A 108 12.32 4.14 0.89
C ASN A 108 11.70 3.05 1.78
N ALA A 109 12.55 2.13 2.24
CA ALA A 109 12.13 1.06 3.14
C ALA A 109 11.46 1.63 4.41
N HIS A 110 10.32 1.06 4.77
CA HIS A 110 9.53 1.43 5.95
C HIS A 110 8.73 0.21 6.43
N SER A 111 8.19 0.30 7.66
CA SER A 111 7.14 -0.58 8.16
C SER A 111 5.78 0.11 7.94
N ASP A 112 4.77 -0.65 7.55
CA ASP A 112 3.43 -0.10 7.28
C ASP A 112 2.65 0.22 8.56
N SER A 113 3.03 -0.38 9.69
CA SER A 113 2.34 -0.26 10.98
C SER A 113 3.18 0.33 12.10
N GLU A 114 4.49 0.44 11.91
CA GLU A 114 5.44 0.82 12.94
C GLU A 114 6.42 1.90 12.45
N TYR A 115 6.95 2.67 13.40
CA TYR A 115 8.14 3.50 13.18
C TYR A 115 9.28 3.04 14.09
N TRP A 116 10.51 3.33 13.66
CA TRP A 116 11.70 3.12 14.47
C TRP A 116 11.89 4.29 15.43
N ASP A 117 11.82 4.04 16.73
CA ASP A 117 12.07 5.05 17.76
C ASP A 117 13.56 5.08 18.11
N GLU A 118 14.26 6.14 17.69
CA GLU A 118 15.69 6.30 17.97
C GLU A 118 16.00 6.49 19.46
N GLY A 119 15.05 7.00 20.25
CA GLY A 119 15.26 7.22 21.68
C GLY A 119 15.34 5.92 22.48
N SER A 120 14.46 4.97 22.18
CA SER A 120 14.41 3.66 22.84
C SER A 120 15.05 2.54 22.04
N HIS A 121 15.46 2.78 20.79
CA HIS A 121 15.94 1.77 19.83
C HIS A 121 14.97 0.59 19.69
N THR A 122 13.68 0.89 19.51
CA THR A 122 12.63 -0.12 19.37
C THR A 122 11.65 0.29 18.30
N TRP A 123 11.09 -0.69 17.59
CA TRP A 123 9.90 -0.48 16.78
C TRP A 123 8.68 -0.19 17.67
N LYS A 124 7.94 0.87 17.32
CA LYS A 124 6.70 1.25 18.01
C LYS A 124 5.56 1.25 16.99
N ARG A 125 4.50 0.50 17.31
CA ARG A 125 3.27 0.48 16.50
C ARG A 125 2.62 1.86 16.55
N SER A 126 2.36 2.44 15.39
CA SER A 126 1.69 3.74 15.22
C SER A 126 0.39 3.64 14.43
N LEU A 127 0.23 2.58 13.63
CA LEU A 127 -0.98 2.33 12.84
C LEU A 127 -1.52 0.93 13.13
N ASP A 128 -2.84 0.81 13.05
CA ASP A 128 -3.55 -0.45 13.30
C ASP A 128 -3.62 -1.31 12.02
N ARG A 129 -2.44 -1.67 11.50
CA ARG A 129 -2.29 -2.51 10.31
C ARG A 129 -1.57 -3.79 10.68
N ASP A 130 -2.19 -4.91 10.37
CA ASP A 130 -1.60 -6.24 10.58
C ASP A 130 -1.08 -6.86 9.28
N TYR A 131 -1.70 -6.49 8.15
CA TYR A 131 -1.39 -7.03 6.83
C TYR A 131 -1.42 -5.92 5.77
N SER A 132 -0.59 -6.09 4.76
CA SER A 132 -0.58 -5.26 3.55
C SER A 132 -0.73 -6.13 2.32
N ILE A 133 -1.52 -5.65 1.35
CA ILE A 133 -1.63 -6.25 0.02
C ILE A 133 -1.09 -5.24 -0.99
N LEU A 134 -0.13 -5.69 -1.80
CA LEU A 134 0.34 -4.98 -2.97
C LEU A 134 -0.09 -5.74 -4.22
N ILE A 135 -0.83 -5.06 -5.11
CA ILE A 135 -1.22 -5.59 -6.41
C ILE A 135 -0.45 -4.81 -7.47
N TYR A 136 0.47 -5.49 -8.14
CA TYR A 136 1.22 -4.92 -9.25
C TYR A 136 0.35 -4.92 -10.51
N LEU A 137 0.23 -3.75 -11.15
CA LEU A 137 -0.65 -3.55 -12.31
C LEU A 137 0.11 -3.56 -13.64
N ASN A 138 1.39 -3.20 -13.64
CA ASN A 138 2.23 -3.18 -14.83
C ASN A 138 3.64 -3.73 -14.52
N GLU A 139 4.36 -4.01 -15.61
CA GLU A 139 5.77 -4.36 -15.58
C GLU A 139 6.56 -3.30 -16.37
N GLY A 140 7.79 -3.05 -15.96
CA GLY A 140 8.59 -1.97 -16.53
C GLY A 140 8.13 -0.61 -15.98
N PHE A 141 9.13 0.22 -15.68
CA PHE A 141 8.98 1.60 -15.26
C PHE A 141 8.52 2.49 -16.41
#